data_AF-A0A1T5CGD1-F1
#
_entry.id   AF-A0A1T5CGD1-F1
#
_cell.length_a   1.000
_cell.length_b   1.000
_cell.length_c   1.000
_cell.angle_alpha   90.00
_cell.angle_beta   90.00
_cell.angle_gamma   90.00
#
_symmetry.space_group_name_H-M   'P 1'
#
loop_
_entity.id
_entity.type
_entity.pdbx_description
1 polymer ?
#
loop_
_entity_poly.entity_id
_entity_poly.type
_entity_poly.pdbx_seq_one_letter_code
_entity_poly.pdbx_strand_id
1 'polypeptide(L)'
;MTFIGWAILTFSIVCYLPFFIWLSASYLRNGDQSKRKNNYWLFLMIAGLLNPLNLFLFKMKDTYFLAVIVIIILLSSLYMFFIVRQDKRKAME
;
A
#
# COMPACT_ATOMS: atom_id res chain seq x y z
N MET A 1 7.33 -25.38 -0.71
CA MET A 1 6.50 -24.24 -1.18
C MET A 1 5.98 -24.58 -2.57
N THR A 2 4.66 -24.52 -2.77
CA THR A 2 4.00 -24.86 -4.04
C THR A 2 4.32 -23.83 -5.13
N PHE A 3 4.35 -24.25 -6.41
CA PHE A 3 4.62 -23.40 -7.59
C PHE A 3 3.80 -22.09 -7.61
N ILE A 4 2.56 -22.16 -7.15
CA ILE A 4 1.65 -21.01 -7.03
C ILE A 4 2.20 -19.92 -6.09
N GLY A 5 2.81 -20.30 -4.97
CA GLY A 5 3.39 -19.34 -4.03
C GLY A 5 4.56 -18.56 -4.64
N TRP A 6 5.40 -19.25 -5.43
CA TRP A 6 6.49 -18.61 -6.17
C TRP A 6 5.97 -17.65 -7.24
N ALA A 7 4.97 -18.06 -8.02
CA ALA A 7 4.38 -17.22 -9.06
C ALA A 7 3.82 -15.91 -8.48
N ILE A 8 3.07 -15.98 -7.37
CA ILE A 8 2.54 -14.80 -6.67
C ILE A 8 3.69 -13.90 -6.19
N LEU A 9 4.72 -14.46 -5.57
CA LEU A 9 5.87 -13.71 -5.08
C LEU A 9 6.61 -12.99 -6.21
N THR A 10 6.89 -13.67 -7.32
CA THR A 10 7.51 -13.04 -8.50
C THR A 10 6.63 -11.95 -9.10
N PHE A 11 5.32 -12.17 -9.23
CA PHE A 11 4.41 -11.14 -9.73
C PHE A 11 4.37 -9.91 -8.82
N SER A 12 4.35 -10.11 -7.50
CA SER A 12 4.40 -9.03 -6.53
C SER A 12 5.70 -8.21 -6.63
N ILE A 13 6.84 -8.87 -6.80
CA ILE A 13 8.13 -8.18 -6.89
C ILE A 13 8.28 -7.44 -8.22
N VAL A 14 7.92 -8.09 -9.33
CA VAL A 14 8.19 -7.57 -10.68
C VAL A 14 7.13 -6.57 -11.15
N CYS A 15 5.85 -6.81 -10.83
CA CYS A 15 4.75 -5.99 -11.33
C CYS A 15 4.22 -5.04 -10.27
N TYR A 16 3.90 -5.58 -9.08
CA TYR A 16 3.20 -4.80 -8.06
C TYR A 16 4.10 -3.78 -7.38
N LEU A 17 5.34 -4.14 -7.03
CA LEU A 17 6.27 -3.24 -6.34
C LEU A 17 6.60 -1.99 -7.19
N PRO A 18 6.96 -2.11 -8.49
CA PRO A 18 7.19 -0.93 -9.33
C PRO A 18 5.93 -0.09 -9.53
N PHE A 19 4.76 -0.74 -9.69
CA PHE A 19 3.48 -0.04 -9.77
C PHE A 19 3.19 0.77 -8.50
N PHE A 20 3.39 0.17 -7.32
CA PHE A 20 3.16 0.82 -6.04
C PHE A 20 4.10 2.01 -5.83
N ILE A 21 5.38 1.88 -6.22
CA ILE A 21 6.36 2.98 -6.16
C ILE A 21 5.92 4.12 -7.07
N TRP A 22 5.57 3.83 -8.32
CA TRP A 22 5.10 4.84 -9.27
C TRP A 22 3.82 5.55 -8.79
N LEU A 23 2.90 4.79 -8.22
CA LEU A 23 1.64 5.30 -7.69
C LEU A 23 1.89 6.24 -6.49
N SER A 24 2.74 5.81 -5.56
CA SER A 24 3.12 6.59 -4.37
C SER A 24 3.80 7.90 -4.79
N ALA A 25 4.73 7.84 -5.74
CA ALA A 25 5.40 9.03 -6.28
C ALA A 25 4.40 9.98 -6.94
N SER A 26 3.46 9.46 -7.73
CA SER A 26 2.41 10.26 -8.37
C SER A 26 1.46 10.91 -7.37
N TYR A 27 1.09 10.18 -6.31
CA TYR A 27 0.24 10.67 -5.24
C TYR A 27 0.89 11.82 -4.45
N LEU A 28 2.18 11.69 -4.14
CA LEU A 28 2.93 12.71 -3.42
C LEU A 28 3.28 13.93 -4.28
N ARG A 29 3.40 13.77 -5.61
CA ARG A 29 3.80 14.86 -6.51
C ARG A 29 2.69 15.87 -6.76
N ASN A 30 1.44 15.41 -6.90
CA ASN A 30 0.31 16.28 -7.28
C ASN A 30 -0.51 16.68 -6.04
N GLY A 31 -1.06 17.90 -6.01
CA GLY A 31 -1.98 18.38 -4.97
C GLY A 31 -1.31 18.99 -3.73
N ASP A 32 -2.09 19.12 -2.66
CA ASP A 32 -1.65 19.71 -1.39
C ASP A 32 -0.63 18.81 -0.68
N GLN A 33 0.64 19.13 -0.92
CA GLN A 33 1.81 18.32 -0.55
C GLN A 33 1.87 18.00 0.95
N SER A 34 1.42 18.93 1.80
CA SER A 34 1.48 18.78 3.26
C SER A 34 0.57 17.65 3.77
N LYS A 35 -0.70 17.67 3.37
CA LYS A 35 -1.73 16.72 3.81
C LYS A 35 -1.48 15.32 3.25
N ARG A 36 -1.09 15.22 1.98
CA ARG A 36 -0.82 13.93 1.32
C ARG A 36 0.42 13.26 1.87
N LYS A 37 1.48 14.04 2.09
CA LYS A 37 2.70 13.55 2.75
C LYS A 37 2.40 13.05 4.14
N ASN A 38 1.62 13.78 4.94
CA ASN A 38 1.23 13.34 6.27
C ASN A 38 0.44 12.02 6.24
N ASN A 39 -0.57 11.91 5.37
CA ASN A 39 -1.34 10.66 5.21
C ASN A 39 -0.46 9.47 4.79
N TYR A 40 0.49 9.70 3.87
CA TYR A 40 1.41 8.66 3.41
C TYR A 40 2.35 8.19 4.54
N TRP A 41 2.88 9.14 5.32
CA TRP A 41 3.69 8.82 6.50
C TRP A 41 2.91 8.05 7.57
N LEU A 42 1.65 8.43 7.80
CA LEU A 42 0.76 7.76 8.73
C LEU A 42 0.50 6.32 8.27
N PHE A 43 0.26 6.11 6.97
CA PHE A 43 0.17 4.78 6.38
C PHE A 43 1.44 3.95 6.64
N LEU A 44 2.63 4.49 6.37
CA LEU A 44 3.90 3.79 6.58
C LEU A 44 4.11 3.42 8.05
N MET A 45 3.78 4.33 8.98
CA MET A 45 3.85 4.03 10.41
C MET A 45 2.91 2.91 10.81
N ILE A 46 1.65 2.93 10.35
CA ILE A 46 0.70 1.84 10.61
C ILE A 46 1.22 0.52 10.03
N ALA A 47 1.74 0.54 8.80
CA ALA A 47 2.35 -0.63 8.14
C ALA A 47 3.49 -1.22 8.98
N GLY A 48 4.37 -0.37 9.51
CA GLY A 48 5.48 -0.78 10.38
C GLY A 48 5.03 -1.29 11.75
N LEU A 49 3.97 -0.69 12.31
CA LEU A 49 3.43 -1.06 13.63
C LEU A 49 2.55 -2.31 13.61
N LEU A 50 2.01 -2.71 12.46
CA LEU A 50 1.17 -3.90 12.35
C LEU A 50 1.87 -5.16 12.86
N ASN A 51 3.15 -5.35 12.52
CA ASN A 51 3.91 -6.52 12.93
C ASN A 51 4.11 -6.61 14.46
N PRO A 52 4.65 -5.57 15.15
CA PRO A 52 4.74 -5.60 16.61
C PRO A 52 3.35 -5.66 17.28
N LEU A 53 2.33 -4.97 16.76
CA LEU A 53 0.98 -5.06 17.31
C LEU A 53 0.43 -6.50 17.24
N ASN A 54 0.66 -7.21 16.15
CA ASN A 54 0.27 -8.61 16.07
C ASN A 54 1.07 -9.50 17.02
N LEU A 55 2.38 -9.29 17.12
CA LEU A 55 3.25 -10.07 18.01
C LEU A 55 2.85 -9.92 19.49
N PHE A 56 2.59 -8.69 19.94
CA PHE A 56 2.35 -8.39 21.35
C PHE A 56 0.87 -8.52 21.76
N LEU A 57 -0.07 -8.09 20.91
CA LEU A 57 -1.48 -7.98 21.29
C LEU A 57 -2.35 -9.09 20.71
N PHE A 58 -2.33 -9.26 19.38
CA PHE A 58 -3.33 -10.09 18.71
C PHE A 58 -2.94 -11.57 18.60
N LYS A 59 -1.64 -11.89 18.55
CA LYS A 59 -1.08 -13.24 18.38
C LYS A 59 -1.79 -14.04 17.28
N MET A 60 -2.17 -13.38 16.19
CA MET A 60 -2.84 -14.07 15.08
C MET A 60 -1.85 -15.00 14.38
N LYS A 61 -2.37 -16.13 13.87
CA LYS A 61 -1.56 -17.02 13.01
C LYS A 61 -1.04 -16.25 11.81
N ASP A 62 0.22 -16.50 11.45
CA ASP A 62 0.93 -15.77 10.40
C ASP A 62 0.19 -15.74 9.06
N THR A 63 -0.51 -16.83 8.71
CA THR A 63 -1.28 -16.91 7.46
C THR A 63 -2.40 -15.86 7.39
N TYR A 64 -3.13 -15.65 8.49
CA TYR A 64 -4.19 -14.64 8.54
C TYR A 64 -3.60 -13.24 8.63
N PHE A 65 -2.51 -13.09 9.38
CA PHE A 65 -1.85 -11.81 9.53
C PHE A 65 -1.26 -11.28 8.22
N LEU A 66 -0.64 -12.16 7.42
CA LEU A 66 -0.17 -11.85 6.07
C LEU A 66 -1.32 -11.33 5.19
N ALA A 67 -2.47 -12.00 5.21
CA ALA A 67 -3.64 -11.59 4.44
C ALA A 67 -4.13 -10.17 4.85
N VAL A 68 -4.14 -9.87 6.15
CA VAL A 68 -4.50 -8.54 6.66
C VAL A 68 -3.54 -7.47 6.14
N ILE A 69 -2.22 -7.71 6.20
CA ILE A 69 -1.23 -6.77 5.67
C ILE A 69 -1.46 -6.51 4.18
N VAL A 70 -1.65 -7.59 3.40
CA VAL A 70 -1.89 -7.49 1.95
C VAL A 70 -3.14 -6.68 1.66
N ILE A 71 -4.24 -6.91 2.40
CA ILE A 71 -5.48 -6.14 2.24
C ILE A 71 -5.25 -4.66 2.53
N ILE A 72 -4.55 -4.31 3.61
CA ILE A 72 -4.27 -2.91 3.98
C ILE A 72 -3.46 -2.21 2.88
N ILE A 73 -2.41 -2.86 2.38
CA ILE A 73 -1.57 -2.33 1.30
C ILE A 73 -2.38 -2.11 0.01
N LEU A 74 -3.26 -3.06 -0.36
CA LEU A 74 -4.14 -2.94 -1.51
C LEU A 74 -5.17 -1.80 -1.35
N LEU A 75 -5.77 -1.67 -0.16
CA LEU A 75 -6.72 -0.59 0.14
C LEU A 75 -6.06 0.79 0.02
N SER A 76 -4.85 0.94 0.58
CA SER A 76 -4.08 2.18 0.49
C SER A 76 -3.68 2.49 -0.94
N SER A 77 -3.35 1.47 -1.74
CA SER A 77 -3.10 1.63 -3.18
C SER A 77 -4.34 2.13 -3.92
N LEU A 78 -5.51 1.52 -3.68
CA LEU A 78 -6.78 1.96 -4.26
C LEU A 78 -7.10 3.41 -3.91
N TYR A 79 -6.91 3.79 -2.64
CA TYR A 79 -7.09 5.17 -2.19
C TYR A 79 -6.16 6.15 -2.92
N MET A 80 -4.85 5.85 -2.97
CA MET A 80 -3.88 6.71 -3.67
C MET A 80 -4.22 6.84 -5.16
N PHE A 81 -4.60 5.74 -5.80
CA PHE A 81 -5.02 5.71 -7.20
C PHE A 81 -6.25 6.57 -7.47
N PHE A 82 -7.27 6.46 -6.62
CA PHE A 82 -8.48 7.26 -6.74
C PHE A 82 -8.18 8.76 -6.69
N ILE A 83 -7.34 9.19 -5.75
CA ILE A 83 -6.94 10.59 -5.61
C ILE A 83 -6.12 11.07 -6.82
N VAL A 84 -5.11 10.30 -7.26
CA VAL A 84 -4.31 10.63 -8.44
C VAL A 84 -5.20 10.77 -9.69
N ARG A 85 -6.21 9.91 -9.84
CA ARG A 85 -7.16 9.99 -10.94
C ARG A 85 -8.04 11.24 -10.86
N GLN A 86 -8.51 11.61 -9.67
CA GLN A 86 -9.27 12.83 -9.47
C GLN A 86 -8.46 14.08 -9.82
N ASP A 87 -7.19 14.14 -9.43
CA ASP A 87 -6.32 15.27 -9.78
C ASP A 87 -6.15 15.43 -11.28
N LYS A 88 -5.96 14.32 -12.00
CA LYS A 88 -5.85 14.34 -13.45
C LYS A 88 -7.12 14.82 -14.13
N ARG A 89 -8.31 14.50 -13.59
CA ARG A 89 -9.58 15.02 -14.10
C ARG A 89 -9.71 16.52 -13.90
N LYS A 90 -9.39 17.01 -12.69
CA LYS A 90 -9.44 18.45 -12.37
C LYS A 90 -8.44 19.30 -13.16
N ALA A 91 -7.35 18.71 -13.64
CA ALA A 91 -6.36 19.41 -14.47
C ALA A 91 -6.75 19.49 -15.97
N MET A 92 -7.81 18.78 -16.38
CA MET A 92 -8.33 18.79 -17.76
C MET A 92 -9.61 19.64 -17.91
N GLU A 93 -10.19 20.09 -16.80
CA GLU A 93 -11.27 21.09 -16.73
C GLU A 93 -10.66 22.49 -16.58
#